data_AF-A0A924AJ17-F1
#
_entry.id   AF-A0A924AJ17-F1
#
_cell.length_a   1.000
_cell.length_b   1.000
_cell.length_c   1.000
_cell.angle_alpha   90.00
_cell.angle_beta   90.00
_cell.angle_gamma   90.00
#
_symmetry.space_group_name_H-M   'P 1'
#
loop_
_entity.id
_entity.type
_entity.pdbx_description
1 polymer ?
#
loop_
_entity_poly.entity_id
_entity_poly.type
_entity_poly.pdbx_seq_one_letter_code
_entity_poly.pdbx_strand_id
1 'polypeptide(L)'
;NLNLSWSDLFLKQTELINKKTKELSSFSIDFSQQKQFLEKQFEDLHTIANQTDSSFSGAVKAQEIKQKKGLENLEKRLLKAEKRKHSEILERISDLQNQLFPNKSLQERQANFSEFYLEKGKSLINDLIASQKPLSNNFNVVIV
;
A
#
# COMPACT_ATOMS: atom_id res chain seq x y z
N ASN A 1 7.48 18.25 -2.50
CA ASN A 1 7.21 17.72 -1.14
C ASN A 1 6.54 16.36 -1.30
N LEU A 2 7.00 15.29 -0.64
CA LEU A 2 6.47 13.93 -0.86
C LEU A 2 5.21 13.60 -0.05
N ASN A 3 4.73 14.53 0.80
CA ASN A 3 3.56 14.37 1.67
C ASN A 3 3.56 13.03 2.44
N LEU A 4 4.69 12.72 3.07
CA LEU A 4 4.88 11.53 3.88
C LEU A 4 4.75 11.86 5.37
N SER A 5 4.03 11.03 6.10
CA SER A 5 4.13 10.97 7.56
C SER A 5 5.23 9.98 7.97
N TRP A 6 5.74 10.10 9.19
CA TRP A 6 6.68 9.09 9.73
C TRP A 6 6.06 7.69 9.70
N SER A 7 4.80 7.55 10.11
CA SER A 7 4.09 6.26 10.07
C SER A 7 4.01 5.64 8.67
N ASP A 8 3.98 6.45 7.62
CA ASP A 8 3.98 5.93 6.24
C ASP A 8 5.28 5.18 5.92
N LEU A 9 6.42 5.68 6.40
CA LEU A 9 7.73 5.11 6.12
C LEU A 9 7.95 3.75 6.81
N PHE A 10 7.22 3.47 7.90
CA PHE A 10 7.26 2.18 8.59
C PHE A 10 6.30 1.13 8.00
N LEU A 11 5.44 1.50 7.04
CA LEU A 11 4.61 0.53 6.31
C LEU A 11 5.48 -0.37 5.43
N LYS A 12 5.01 -1.57 5.13
CA LYS A 12 5.63 -2.38 4.06
C LYS A 12 5.63 -1.57 2.77
N GLN A 13 6.72 -1.60 2.01
CA GLN A 13 6.85 -0.81 0.78
C GLN A 13 5.67 -0.99 -0.18
N THR A 14 5.15 -2.21 -0.34
CA THR A 14 3.96 -2.46 -1.18
C THR A 14 2.71 -1.72 -0.69
N GLU A 15 2.51 -1.64 0.62
CA GLU A 15 1.39 -0.92 1.24
C GLU A 15 1.58 0.59 1.13
N LEU A 16 2.79 1.10 1.40
CA LEU A 16 3.16 2.50 1.22
C LEU A 16 2.89 2.97 -0.22
N ILE A 17 3.39 2.22 -1.20
CA ILE A 17 3.23 2.55 -2.61
C ILE A 17 1.76 2.49 -3.02
N ASN A 18 0.99 1.49 -2.56
CA ASN A 18 -0.45 1.42 -2.83
C ASN A 18 -1.19 2.63 -2.23
N LYS A 19 -0.91 2.97 -0.96
CA LYS A 19 -1.51 4.10 -0.25
C LYS A 19 -1.21 5.41 -0.99
N LYS A 20 0.06 5.67 -1.30
CA LYS A 20 0.49 6.90 -1.99
C LYS A 20 -0.03 6.97 -3.41
N THR A 21 -0.14 5.85 -4.12
CA THR A 21 -0.79 5.83 -5.44
C THR A 21 -2.25 6.29 -5.35
N LYS A 22 -3.00 5.80 -4.36
CA LYS A 22 -4.40 6.21 -4.15
C LYS A 22 -4.52 7.70 -3.76
N GLU A 23 -3.64 8.20 -2.91
CA GLU A 23 -3.61 9.62 -2.50
C GLU A 23 -3.23 10.56 -3.65
N LEU A 24 -2.35 10.13 -4.56
CA LEU A 24 -1.91 10.93 -5.72
C LEU A 24 -2.91 10.91 -6.88
N SER A 25 -3.77 9.89 -6.94
CA SER A 25 -4.76 9.74 -8.01
C SER A 25 -5.88 10.76 -7.83
N SER A 26 -6.32 11.39 -8.94
CA SER A 26 -7.39 12.39 -8.91
C SER A 26 -8.79 11.80 -8.72
N PHE A 27 -8.89 10.48 -8.60
CA PHE A 27 -10.13 9.72 -8.46
C PHE A 27 -9.90 8.51 -7.55
N SER A 28 -10.99 7.96 -7.00
CA SER A 28 -10.92 6.76 -6.18
C SER A 28 -10.62 5.51 -7.02
N ILE A 29 -9.58 4.76 -6.63
CA ILE A 29 -9.28 3.44 -7.19
C ILE A 29 -9.99 2.39 -6.33
N ASP A 30 -11.31 2.33 -6.48
CA ASP A 30 -12.20 1.41 -5.77
C ASP A 30 -13.43 1.10 -6.61
N PHE A 31 -13.63 -0.18 -6.93
CA PHE A 31 -14.76 -0.69 -7.71
C PHE A 31 -15.84 -1.35 -6.84
N SER A 32 -15.82 -1.11 -5.52
CA SER A 32 -16.79 -1.70 -4.58
C SER A 32 -18.25 -1.42 -4.96
N GLN A 33 -18.57 -0.20 -5.39
CA GLN A 33 -19.93 0.15 -5.84
C GLN A 33 -20.35 -0.64 -7.09
N GLN A 34 -19.44 -0.80 -8.06
CA GLN A 34 -19.71 -1.55 -9.29
C GLN A 34 -19.86 -3.05 -8.99
N LYS A 35 -19.08 -3.58 -8.04
CA LYS A 35 -19.22 -4.97 -7.57
C LYS A 35 -20.59 -5.19 -6.91
N GLN A 36 -21.04 -4.28 -6.05
CA GLN A 36 -22.36 -4.36 -5.42
C GLN A 36 -23.50 -4.26 -6.44
N PHE A 37 -23.40 -3.37 -7.43
CA PHE A 37 -24.40 -3.27 -8.49
C PHE A 37 -24.47 -4.58 -9.32
N LEU A 38 -23.32 -5.15 -9.64
CA LEU A 38 -23.23 -6.43 -10.34
C LEU A 38 -23.86 -7.56 -9.51
N GLU A 39 -23.62 -7.59 -8.20
CA GLU A 39 -24.23 -8.57 -7.29
C GLU A 39 -25.75 -8.52 -7.33
N LYS A 40 -26.31 -7.32 -7.18
CA LYS A 40 -27.75 -7.12 -7.23
C LYS A 40 -28.35 -7.54 -8.57
N GLN A 41 -27.67 -7.25 -9.69
CA GLN A 41 -28.10 -7.70 -11.02
C GLN A 41 -28.15 -9.24 -11.11
N PHE A 42 -27.19 -9.95 -10.51
CA PHE A 42 -27.17 -11.40 -10.52
C PHE A 42 -28.20 -12.03 -9.57
N GLU A 43 -28.59 -11.37 -8.48
CA GLU A 43 -29.70 -11.81 -7.63
C GLU A 43 -31.02 -11.93 -8.42
N ASP A 44 -31.31 -10.94 -9.28
CA ASP A 44 -32.48 -10.96 -10.16
C ASP A 44 -32.37 -12.11 -11.19
N LEU A 45 -31.18 -12.31 -11.77
CA LEU A 45 -30.94 -13.41 -12.73
C LEU A 45 -31.06 -14.79 -12.08
N HIS A 46 -30.60 -14.96 -10.84
CA HIS A 46 -30.77 -16.20 -10.09
C HIS A 46 -32.24 -16.51 -9.83
N THR A 47 -33.06 -15.49 -9.55
CA THR A 47 -34.51 -15.64 -9.36
C THR A 47 -35.18 -16.21 -10.61
N ILE A 48 -34.78 -15.74 -11.80
CA ILE A 48 -35.27 -16.26 -13.09
C ILE A 48 -34.71 -17.65 -13.36
N ALA A 49 -33.42 -17.86 -13.11
CA ALA A 49 -32.76 -19.13 -13.40
C ALA A 49 -33.29 -20.31 -12.58
N ASN A 50 -33.74 -20.04 -11.36
CA ASN A 50 -34.38 -21.04 -10.49
C ASN A 50 -35.77 -21.48 -10.98
N GLN A 51 -36.38 -20.77 -11.94
CA GLN A 51 -37.67 -21.16 -12.54
C GLN A 51 -37.51 -22.12 -13.73
N THR A 52 -36.28 -22.44 -14.13
CA THR A 52 -35.97 -23.31 -15.26
C THR A 52 -35.02 -24.43 -14.84
N ASP A 53 -34.35 -25.08 -15.80
CA ASP A 53 -33.51 -26.24 -15.53
C ASP A 53 -32.20 -25.89 -14.79
N SER A 54 -31.66 -26.88 -14.08
CA SER A 54 -30.47 -26.72 -13.24
C SER A 54 -29.20 -26.36 -14.03
N SER A 55 -29.14 -26.68 -15.33
CA SER A 55 -27.98 -26.35 -16.16
C SER A 55 -27.89 -24.85 -16.40
N PHE A 56 -29.04 -24.16 -16.57
CA PHE A 56 -29.07 -22.71 -16.71
C PHE A 56 -28.66 -21.98 -15.43
N SER A 57 -29.10 -22.46 -14.26
CA SER A 57 -28.63 -21.96 -12.96
C SER A 57 -27.11 -22.06 -12.79
N GLY A 58 -26.52 -23.17 -13.24
CA GLY A 58 -25.06 -23.34 -13.29
C GLY A 58 -24.37 -22.31 -14.20
N ALA A 59 -24.95 -22.04 -15.36
CA ALA A 59 -24.43 -21.05 -16.30
C ALA A 59 -24.47 -19.61 -15.73
N VAL A 60 -25.57 -19.22 -15.07
CA VAL A 60 -25.70 -17.90 -14.42
C VAL A 60 -24.64 -17.73 -13.33
N LYS A 61 -24.47 -18.72 -12.45
CA LYS A 61 -23.46 -18.69 -11.40
C LYS A 61 -22.03 -18.59 -11.96
N ALA A 62 -21.73 -19.35 -13.02
CA ALA A 62 -20.43 -19.27 -13.67
C ALA A 62 -20.16 -17.87 -14.25
N GLN A 63 -21.18 -17.25 -14.84
CA GLN A 63 -21.08 -15.90 -15.38
C GLN A 63 -20.91 -14.85 -14.28
N GLU A 64 -21.62 -14.97 -13.16
CA GLU A 64 -21.46 -14.10 -11.99
C GLU A 64 -20.01 -14.08 -11.51
N ILE A 65 -19.43 -15.26 -11.26
CA ILE A 65 -18.05 -15.41 -10.79
C ILE A 65 -17.07 -14.79 -11.80
N LYS A 66 -17.28 -15.04 -13.10
CA LYS A 66 -16.43 -14.51 -14.16
C LYS A 66 -16.45 -12.98 -14.20
N GLN A 67 -17.63 -12.37 -14.04
CA GLN A 67 -17.79 -10.92 -14.09
C GLN A 67 -17.23 -10.24 -12.83
N LYS A 68 -17.46 -10.79 -11.63
CA LYS A 68 -16.84 -10.31 -10.38
C LYS A 68 -15.31 -10.30 -10.48
N LYS A 69 -14.74 -11.41 -10.94
CA LYS A 69 -13.30 -11.53 -11.19
C LYS A 69 -12.81 -10.54 -12.27
N GLY A 70 -13.64 -10.26 -13.26
CA GLY A 70 -13.41 -9.21 -14.26
C GLY A 70 -13.21 -7.83 -13.62
N LEU A 71 -14.11 -7.43 -12.72
CA LEU A 71 -14.01 -6.15 -12.00
C LEU A 71 -12.78 -6.10 -11.09
N GLU A 72 -12.47 -7.16 -10.36
CA GLU A 72 -11.25 -7.24 -9.53
C GLU A 72 -9.97 -7.07 -10.37
N ASN A 73 -9.93 -7.70 -11.55
CA ASN A 73 -8.78 -7.58 -12.44
C ASN A 73 -8.66 -6.17 -13.03
N LEU A 74 -9.78 -5.52 -13.37
CA LEU A 74 -9.79 -4.14 -13.83
C LEU A 74 -9.30 -3.18 -12.75
N GLU A 75 -9.75 -3.33 -11.50
CA GLU A 75 -9.31 -2.54 -10.36
C GLU A 75 -7.79 -2.67 -10.12
N LYS A 76 -7.26 -3.91 -10.17
CA LYS A 76 -5.81 -4.15 -10.09
C LYS A 76 -5.05 -3.52 -11.25
N ARG A 77 -5.60 -3.58 -12.47
CA ARG A 77 -4.99 -2.95 -13.66
C ARG A 77 -5.00 -1.43 -13.56
N LEU A 78 -6.07 -0.85 -13.03
CA LEU A 78 -6.18 0.59 -12.79
C LEU A 78 -5.14 1.05 -11.78
N LEU A 79 -5.01 0.34 -10.65
CA LEU A 79 -3.96 0.63 -9.67
C LEU A 79 -2.55 0.56 -10.30
N LYS A 80 -2.31 -0.46 -11.14
CA LYS A 80 -1.03 -0.59 -11.85
C LYS A 80 -0.79 0.55 -12.86
N ALA A 81 -1.83 1.03 -13.52
CA ALA A 81 -1.73 2.15 -14.45
C ALA A 81 -1.38 3.45 -13.70
N GLU A 82 -2.07 3.74 -12.60
CA GLU A 82 -1.76 4.94 -11.79
C GLU A 82 -0.37 4.85 -11.15
N LYS A 83 0.09 3.66 -10.74
CA LYS A 83 1.49 3.47 -10.30
C LYS A 83 2.51 3.87 -11.36
N ARG A 84 2.25 3.54 -12.64
CA ARG A 84 3.16 3.92 -13.74
C ARG A 84 3.10 5.42 -14.01
N LYS A 85 1.91 6.00 -13.96
CA LYS A 85 1.71 7.44 -14.13
C LYS A 85 2.43 8.27 -13.05
N HIS A 86 2.50 7.75 -11.83
CA HIS A 86 3.16 8.40 -10.69
C HIS A 86 4.53 7.79 -10.36
N SER A 87 5.19 7.11 -11.31
CA SER A 87 6.40 6.33 -11.05
C SER A 87 7.52 7.16 -10.43
N GLU A 88 7.76 8.38 -10.92
CA GLU A 88 8.84 9.25 -10.43
C GLU A 88 8.67 9.59 -8.93
N ILE A 89 7.46 9.96 -8.52
CA ILE A 89 7.18 10.29 -7.11
C ILE A 89 7.29 9.02 -6.25
N LEU A 90 6.76 7.90 -6.74
CA LEU A 90 6.76 6.62 -6.03
C LEU A 90 8.18 6.03 -5.89
N GLU A 91 9.04 6.24 -6.87
CA GLU A 91 10.46 5.89 -6.83
C GLU A 91 11.18 6.70 -5.75
N ARG A 92 11.01 8.02 -5.74
CA ARG A 92 11.57 8.88 -4.68
C ARG A 92 11.11 8.50 -3.27
N ILE A 93 9.84 8.09 -3.12
CA ILE A 93 9.31 7.57 -1.85
C ILE A 93 10.00 6.24 -1.47
N SER A 94 10.19 5.35 -2.44
CA SER A 94 10.86 4.07 -2.23
C SER A 94 12.32 4.25 -1.85
N ASP A 95 13.03 5.17 -2.50
CA ASP A 95 14.43 5.47 -2.21
C ASP A 95 14.59 6.04 -0.81
N LEU A 96 13.73 6.99 -0.42
CA LEU A 96 13.72 7.53 0.93
C LEU A 96 13.45 6.41 1.96
N GLN A 97 12.51 5.51 1.70
CA GLN A 97 12.24 4.38 2.58
C GLN A 97 13.45 3.43 2.66
N ASN A 98 14.13 3.17 1.54
CA ASN A 98 15.29 2.28 1.50
C ASN A 98 16.49 2.86 2.28
N GLN A 99 16.61 4.18 2.40
CA GLN A 99 17.63 4.81 3.26
C GLN A 99 17.37 4.54 4.75
N LEU A 100 16.10 4.46 5.16
CA LEU A 100 15.70 4.14 6.54
C LEU A 100 15.65 2.64 6.82
N PHE A 101 15.39 1.83 5.78
CA PHE A 101 15.29 0.37 5.90
C PHE A 101 16.20 -0.34 4.88
N PRO A 102 17.52 -0.17 4.97
CA PRO A 102 18.47 -0.81 4.06
C PRO A 102 18.32 -2.32 4.12
N ASN A 103 18.34 -2.98 2.95
CA ASN A 103 18.08 -4.42 2.82
C ASN A 103 16.75 -4.89 3.45
N LYS A 104 15.75 -4.00 3.56
CA LYS A 104 14.47 -4.25 4.25
C LYS A 104 14.64 -4.60 5.74
N SER A 105 15.75 -4.17 6.34
CA SER A 105 16.06 -4.29 7.77
C SER A 105 16.16 -2.91 8.40
N LEU A 106 16.12 -2.82 9.73
CA LEU A 106 16.31 -1.54 10.42
C LEU A 106 17.70 -0.96 10.14
N GLN A 107 17.77 0.36 9.92
CA GLN A 107 19.03 1.08 9.71
C GLN A 107 20.08 0.76 10.80
N GLU A 108 19.68 0.72 12.08
CA GLU A 108 20.60 0.42 13.20
C GLU A 108 21.29 -0.95 13.11
N ARG A 109 20.69 -1.90 12.37
CA ARG A 109 21.24 -3.25 12.18
C ARG A 109 22.20 -3.35 11.01
N GLN A 110 22.35 -2.30 10.21
CA GLN A 110 23.07 -2.33 8.94
C GLN A 110 24.08 -1.19 8.83
N ALA A 111 23.70 0.02 9.23
CA ALA A 111 24.54 1.21 9.12
C ALA A 111 25.65 1.21 10.18
N ASN A 112 26.84 1.68 9.81
CA ASN A 112 27.95 1.81 10.74
C ASN A 112 27.81 3.10 11.54
N PHE A 113 28.01 3.04 12.86
CA PHE A 113 28.03 4.21 13.73
C PHE A 113 28.96 5.33 13.23
N SER A 114 30.11 4.96 12.65
CA SER A 114 31.12 5.89 12.18
C SER A 114 30.61 6.82 11.09
N GLU A 115 29.67 6.38 10.25
CA GLU A 115 29.07 7.20 9.19
C GLU A 115 28.38 8.44 9.79
N PHE A 116 27.56 8.24 10.82
CA PHE A 116 26.87 9.32 11.53
C PHE A 116 27.83 10.17 12.38
N TYR A 117 28.83 9.53 12.99
CA TYR A 117 29.79 10.24 13.83
C TYR A 117 30.73 11.14 13.02
N LEU A 118 31.06 10.79 11.77
CA LEU A 118 31.82 11.67 10.88
C LEU A 118 31.07 12.97 10.58
N GLU A 119 29.75 12.90 10.44
CA GLU A 119 28.91 14.07 10.14
C GLU A 119 28.62 14.93 11.39
N LYS A 120 28.30 14.28 12.52
CA LYS A 120 27.81 14.96 13.74
C LYS A 120 28.82 15.07 14.87
N GLY A 121 29.91 14.32 14.79
CA GLY A 121 30.92 14.27 15.85
C GLY A 121 30.33 13.93 17.21
N LYS A 122 30.88 14.57 18.25
CA LYS A 122 30.52 14.30 19.65
C LYS A 122 29.05 14.60 20.00
N SER A 123 28.37 15.47 19.26
CA SER A 123 26.96 15.82 19.59
C SER A 123 26.02 14.64 19.38
N LEU A 124 26.34 13.74 18.44
CA LEU A 124 25.54 12.56 18.12
C LEU A 124 25.17 11.75 19.37
N ILE A 125 26.15 11.49 20.25
CA ILE A 125 25.92 10.68 21.46
C ILE A 125 24.95 11.39 22.39
N ASN A 126 25.09 12.71 22.56
CA ASN A 126 24.21 13.49 23.42
C ASN A 126 22.78 13.51 22.87
N ASP A 127 22.63 13.67 21.54
CA ASP A 127 21.32 13.69 20.87
C ASP A 127 20.62 12.32 20.97
N LEU A 128 21.37 11.23 20.80
CA LEU A 128 20.87 9.87 20.97
C LEU A 128 20.44 9.58 22.42
N ILE A 129 21.22 10.01 23.42
CA ILE A 129 20.85 9.82 24.83
C ILE A 129 19.60 10.64 25.17
N ALA A 130 19.53 11.90 24.72
CA ALA A 130 18.41 12.79 25.01
C ALA A 130 17.10 12.34 24.35
N SER A 131 17.17 11.69 23.18
CA SER A 131 16.00 11.20 22.44
C SER A 131 15.49 9.84 22.91
N GLN A 132 16.29 9.07 23.65
CA GLN A 132 15.93 7.72 24.07
C GLN A 132 14.95 7.71 25.26
N LYS A 133 13.91 6.89 25.12
CA LYS A 133 12.97 6.51 26.19
C LYS A 133 13.01 4.99 26.34
N PRO A 134 13.90 4.45 27.21
CA PRO A 134 14.24 3.02 27.25
C PRO A 134 13.07 2.07 27.47
N LEU A 135 12.02 2.52 28.16
CA LEU A 135 10.83 1.71 28.47
C LEU A 135 9.67 1.93 27.48
N SER A 136 9.86 2.81 26.48
CA SER A 136 8.84 3.01 25.44
C SER A 136 9.01 1.98 24.33
N ASN A 137 7.92 1.35 23.92
CA ASN A 137 7.94 0.32 22.85
C ASN A 137 7.71 0.94 21.45
N ASN A 138 8.32 2.10 21.20
CA ASN A 138 8.14 2.88 19.98
C ASN A 138 9.47 3.09 19.25
N PHE A 139 9.43 3.23 17.94
CA PHE A 139 10.58 3.70 17.17
C PHE A 139 10.86 5.17 17.47
N ASN A 140 12.14 5.51 17.65
CA ASN A 140 12.61 6.88 17.73
C ASN A 140 13.20 7.28 16.39
N VAL A 141 12.82 8.47 15.90
CA VAL A 141 13.41 9.07 14.72
C VAL A 141 14.24 10.25 15.17
N VAL A 142 15.54 10.19 14.92
CA VAL A 142 16.49 11.25 15.24
C VAL A 142 16.91 11.90 13.94
N ILE A 143 16.63 13.20 13.82
CA ILE A 143 17.08 13.98 12.67
C ILE A 143 18.47 14.48 13.01
N VAL A 144 19.46 13.79 12.46
CA VAL A 144 20.83 14.27 12.34
C VAL A 144 20.90 15.22 11.15
#